data_AF-A0A1F9SN44-F1
#
_entry.id   AF-A0A1F9SN44-F1
#
_cell.length_a   1.000
_cell.length_b   1.000
_cell.length_c   1.000
_cell.angle_alpha   90.00
_cell.angle_beta   90.00
_cell.angle_gamma   90.00
#
_symmetry.space_group_name_H-M   'P 1'
#
loop_
_entity.id
_entity.type
_entity.pdbx_description
1 polymer ?
#
loop_
_entity_poly.entity_id
_entity_poly.type
_entity_poly.pdbx_seq_one_letter_code
_entity_poly.pdbx_strand_id
1 'polypeptide(L)'
;MKTIIMLLAALLALPAAAAALESDTEISGYLSAWTQDCAGASCALPVPGERNRPVLLRLALPAAPGEVSTVRVSRTLSLGEGLDLPVEITFYAVCPYGGAPGTCAGRYFQAQAVLSGPAGAFCASALNAADFFPFPVLMCAGTSAGGRRFGVTLHRQPL
;
A
#
# COMPACT_ATOMS: atom_id res chain seq x y z
N MET A 1 10.44 -67.38 -27.04
CA MET A 1 9.81 -66.15 -27.60
C MET A 1 9.08 -65.47 -26.44
N LYS A 2 9.73 -64.62 -25.64
CA LYS A 2 9.79 -63.14 -25.80
C LYS A 2 8.42 -62.62 -26.29
N THR A 3 7.60 -61.94 -25.49
CA THR A 3 7.69 -60.48 -25.21
C THR A 3 6.49 -60.10 -24.31
N ILE A 4 6.55 -58.93 -23.65
CA ILE A 4 5.45 -58.14 -23.04
C ILE A 4 5.35 -58.21 -21.51
N ILE A 5 6.32 -57.56 -20.84
CA ILE A 5 6.10 -56.84 -19.58
C ILE A 5 6.87 -55.53 -19.70
N MET A 6 6.26 -54.47 -20.23
CA MET A 6 6.76 -53.09 -20.13
C MET A 6 5.62 -52.14 -20.45
N LEU A 7 4.77 -51.80 -19.47
CA LEU A 7 3.87 -50.66 -19.56
C LEU A 7 3.31 -50.33 -18.19
N LEU A 8 4.15 -49.87 -17.25
CA LEU A 8 3.68 -49.19 -16.04
C LEU A 8 4.83 -48.43 -15.32
N ALA A 9 5.42 -47.42 -15.96
CA ALA A 9 6.43 -46.58 -15.28
C ALA A 9 6.56 -45.16 -15.86
N ALA A 10 5.50 -44.58 -16.44
CA ALA A 10 5.58 -43.26 -17.08
C ALA A 10 4.63 -42.20 -16.49
N LEU A 11 4.22 -42.32 -15.22
CA LEU A 11 3.18 -41.46 -14.63
C LEU A 11 3.56 -40.72 -13.34
N LEU A 12 4.86 -40.52 -13.06
CA LEU A 12 5.30 -39.76 -11.87
C LEU A 12 6.31 -38.65 -12.14
N ALA A 13 6.39 -38.16 -13.38
CA ALA A 13 7.06 -36.89 -13.67
C ALA A 13 6.02 -35.76 -13.69
N LEU A 14 5.36 -35.54 -12.55
CA LEU A 14 4.74 -34.23 -12.30
C LEU A 14 5.88 -33.23 -12.28
N PRO A 15 5.92 -32.20 -13.15
CA PRO A 15 6.81 -31.09 -12.91
C PRO A 15 6.37 -30.54 -11.55
N ALA A 16 7.27 -30.61 -10.56
CA ALA A 16 7.19 -29.74 -9.43
C ALA A 16 7.19 -28.34 -10.03
N ALA A 17 6.00 -27.75 -10.20
CA ALA A 17 5.86 -26.34 -10.44
C ALA A 17 6.57 -25.72 -9.25
N ALA A 18 7.81 -25.30 -9.47
CA ALA A 18 8.56 -24.54 -8.51
C ALA A 18 7.64 -23.37 -8.19
N ALA A 19 7.07 -23.38 -6.98
CA ALA A 19 6.49 -22.19 -6.39
C ALA A 19 7.66 -21.20 -6.39
N ALA A 20 7.69 -20.35 -7.41
CA ALA A 20 8.61 -19.23 -7.46
C ALA A 20 8.39 -18.52 -6.14
N LEU A 21 9.40 -18.53 -5.28
CA LEU A 21 9.40 -17.83 -4.00
C LEU A 21 8.81 -16.44 -4.27
N GLU A 22 7.59 -16.21 -3.77
CA GLU A 22 6.96 -14.90 -3.86
C GLU A 22 7.94 -13.92 -3.24
N SER A 23 8.46 -13.01 -4.05
CA SER A 23 9.41 -12.03 -3.58
C SER A 23 8.62 -11.01 -2.77
N ASP A 24 8.53 -11.23 -1.46
CA ASP A 24 8.04 -10.22 -0.53
C ASP A 24 8.98 -9.02 -0.57
N THR A 25 8.40 -7.83 -0.64
CA THR A 25 9.14 -6.58 -0.50
C THR A 25 8.73 -5.89 0.78
N GLU A 26 9.72 -5.31 1.45
CA GLU A 26 9.47 -4.51 2.64
C GLU A 26 8.97 -3.12 2.24
N ILE A 27 7.97 -2.65 2.97
CA ILE A 27 7.46 -1.29 2.90
C ILE A 27 7.69 -0.66 4.27
N SER A 28 8.56 0.35 4.34
CA SER A 28 9.00 0.95 5.60
C SER A 28 9.11 2.47 5.53
N GLY A 29 8.39 3.13 6.44
CA GLY A 29 8.30 4.59 6.49
C GLY A 29 7.49 5.05 7.70
N TYR A 30 6.84 6.21 7.57
CA TYR A 30 6.21 6.88 8.70
C TYR A 30 4.90 7.56 8.31
N LEU A 31 4.01 7.67 9.29
CA LEU A 31 2.80 8.48 9.23
C LEU A 31 2.93 9.67 10.17
N SER A 32 2.50 10.85 9.72
CA SER A 32 2.33 12.02 10.56
C SER A 32 0.95 12.63 10.33
N ALA A 33 0.23 12.93 11.41
CA ALA A 33 -1.06 13.61 11.35
C ALA A 33 -0.89 15.13 11.49
N TRP A 34 -1.83 15.87 10.94
CA TRP A 34 -1.84 17.32 10.99
C TRP A 34 -3.26 17.88 10.83
N THR A 35 -3.44 19.12 11.27
CA THR A 35 -4.63 19.92 10.96
C THR A 35 -4.23 21.18 10.22
N GLN A 36 -5.14 21.76 9.45
CA GLN A 36 -4.88 23.01 8.75
C GLN A 36 -6.17 23.82 8.73
N ASP A 37 -6.10 25.08 9.17
CA ASP A 37 -7.23 25.99 9.06
C ASP A 37 -7.31 26.55 7.64
N CYS A 38 -8.46 26.37 6.98
CA CYS A 38 -8.77 26.92 5.67
C CYS A 38 -10.12 27.65 5.66
N ALA A 39 -10.60 28.13 6.81
CA ALA A 39 -11.88 28.86 6.90
C ALA A 39 -11.84 30.27 6.30
N GLY A 40 -10.65 30.86 6.12
CA GLY A 40 -10.44 32.22 5.59
C GLY A 40 -10.18 32.29 4.09
N ALA A 41 -9.71 33.45 3.62
CA ALA A 41 -9.36 33.68 2.20
C ALA A 41 -8.17 32.83 1.70
N SER A 42 -7.41 32.24 2.62
CA SER A 42 -6.30 31.32 2.33
C SER A 42 -6.16 30.30 3.47
N CYS A 43 -5.52 29.18 3.17
CA CYS A 43 -5.18 28.18 4.18
C CYS A 43 -3.94 28.62 4.99
N ALA A 44 -3.98 28.41 6.31
CA ALA A 44 -2.81 28.49 7.17
C ALA A 44 -1.79 27.37 6.87
N LEU A 45 -0.62 27.42 7.49
CA LEU A 45 0.30 26.29 7.47
C LEU A 45 -0.29 25.10 8.27
N PRO A 46 -0.04 23.85 7.86
CA PRO A 46 -0.43 22.69 8.65
C PRO A 46 0.22 22.71 10.05
N VAL A 47 -0.61 22.54 11.07
CA VAL A 47 -0.20 22.36 12.46
C VAL A 47 0.01 20.86 12.71
N PRO A 48 1.22 20.43 13.09
CA PRO A 48 1.49 19.02 13.36
C PRO A 48 0.71 18.49 14.56
N GLY A 49 0.16 17.28 14.43
CA GLY A 49 -0.27 16.45 15.54
C GLY A 49 0.82 15.43 15.90
N GLU A 50 0.45 14.15 15.95
CA GLU A 50 1.39 13.05 16.08
C GLU A 50 2.31 12.98 14.86
N ARG A 51 3.62 12.81 15.10
CA ARG A 51 4.64 12.74 14.06
C ARG A 51 5.37 11.41 14.11
N ASN A 52 5.80 10.96 12.94
CA ASN A 52 6.75 9.87 12.77
C ASN A 52 6.30 8.55 13.38
N ARG A 53 5.00 8.23 13.27
CA ARG A 53 4.50 6.91 13.66
C ARG A 53 5.05 5.89 12.67
N PRO A 54 5.94 4.96 13.07
CA PRO A 54 6.57 4.05 12.13
C PRO A 54 5.58 3.05 11.56
N VAL A 55 5.79 2.71 10.29
CA VAL A 55 5.10 1.65 9.56
C VAL A 55 6.14 0.73 8.96
N LEU A 56 5.99 -0.56 9.22
CA LEU A 56 6.81 -1.62 8.66
C LEU A 56 5.89 -2.77 8.28
N LEU A 57 5.85 -3.08 6.98
CA LEU A 57 4.96 -4.08 6.39
C LEU A 57 5.72 -4.91 5.35
N ARG A 58 5.19 -6.08 5.03
CA ARG A 58 5.64 -6.88 3.88
C ARG A 58 4.50 -6.96 2.86
N LEU A 59 4.83 -6.69 1.61
CA LEU A 59 3.91 -6.80 0.48
C LEU A 59 4.44 -7.87 -0.46
N ALA A 60 3.65 -8.91 -0.69
CA ALA A 60 3.95 -9.88 -1.73
C ALA A 60 3.92 -9.19 -3.11
N LEU A 61 4.76 -9.64 -4.03
CA LEU A 61 4.76 -9.15 -5.40
C LEU A 61 4.07 -10.16 -6.33
N PRO A 62 2.94 -9.81 -6.96
CA PRO A 62 2.21 -10.71 -7.84
C PRO A 62 3.05 -11.07 -9.07
N ALA A 63 2.98 -12.32 -9.52
CA ALA A 63 3.83 -12.85 -10.59
C ALA A 63 3.06 -13.14 -11.88
N ALA A 64 1.74 -13.36 -11.80
CA ALA A 64 0.89 -13.63 -12.95
C ALA A 64 0.01 -12.43 -13.33
N PRO A 65 -0.30 -12.25 -14.63
CA PRO A 65 -1.17 -11.17 -15.08
C PRO A 65 -2.56 -11.21 -14.45
N GLY A 66 -3.06 -10.05 -14.00
CA GLY A 66 -4.34 -9.93 -13.31
C GLY A 66 -4.29 -10.19 -11.80
N GLU A 67 -3.16 -10.66 -11.27
CA GLU A 67 -2.98 -10.80 -9.83
C GLU A 67 -2.78 -9.46 -9.13
N VAL A 68 -3.25 -9.40 -7.89
CA VAL A 68 -3.05 -8.29 -6.98
C VAL A 68 -2.66 -8.82 -5.61
N SER A 69 -1.66 -8.19 -5.01
CA SER A 69 -1.28 -8.42 -3.62
C SER A 69 -1.58 -7.16 -2.83
N THR A 70 -1.95 -7.31 -1.56
CA THR A 70 -2.30 -6.17 -0.70
C THR A 70 -1.82 -6.35 0.72
N VAL A 71 -1.47 -5.24 1.36
CA VAL A 71 -1.22 -5.16 2.80
C VAL A 71 -1.85 -3.89 3.35
N ARG A 72 -2.36 -3.96 4.58
CA ARG A 72 -3.11 -2.87 5.22
C ARG A 72 -2.51 -2.50 6.56
N VAL A 73 -2.60 -1.22 6.91
CA VAL A 73 -2.36 -0.70 8.25
C VAL A 73 -3.53 0.18 8.68
N SER A 74 -4.04 -0.06 9.89
CA SER A 74 -5.04 0.78 10.54
C SER A 74 -4.47 1.38 11.82
N ARG A 75 -4.62 2.69 12.00
CA ARG A 75 -4.10 3.46 13.13
C ARG A 75 -5.07 4.58 13.51
N THR A 76 -5.06 4.93 14.78
CA THR A 76 -5.60 6.21 15.24
C THR A 76 -4.40 7.08 15.59
N LEU A 77 -4.29 8.24 14.94
CA LEU A 77 -3.21 9.20 15.15
C LEU A 77 -3.73 10.40 15.94
N SER A 78 -2.98 10.86 16.94
CA SER A 78 -3.40 12.05 17.68
C SER A 78 -3.23 13.32 16.82
N LEU A 79 -4.21 14.21 16.88
CA LEU A 79 -4.16 15.55 16.27
C LEU A 79 -3.82 16.65 17.28
N GLY A 80 -3.58 16.28 18.54
CA GLY A 80 -3.47 17.20 19.67
C GLY A 80 -4.82 17.57 20.29
N GLU A 81 -4.81 18.14 21.49
CA GLU A 81 -6.00 18.67 22.19
C GLU A 81 -7.15 17.66 22.37
N GLY A 82 -6.83 16.36 22.46
CA GLY A 82 -7.82 15.28 22.61
C GLY A 82 -8.55 14.92 21.32
N LEU A 83 -8.12 15.43 20.17
CA LEU A 83 -8.62 15.04 18.86
C LEU A 83 -7.79 13.88 18.29
N ASP A 84 -8.49 12.97 17.61
CA ASP A 84 -7.92 11.78 17.00
C ASP A 84 -8.33 11.67 15.53
N LEU A 85 -7.43 11.12 14.71
CA LEU A 85 -7.64 10.83 13.31
C LEU A 85 -7.52 9.32 13.06
N PRO A 86 -8.64 8.60 12.91
CA PRO A 86 -8.63 7.23 12.43
C PRO A 86 -8.22 7.19 10.94
N VAL A 87 -7.17 6.44 10.66
CA VAL A 87 -6.57 6.27 9.33
C VAL A 87 -6.48 4.79 9.01
N GLU A 88 -7.02 4.40 7.85
CA GLU A 88 -6.72 3.11 7.23
C GLU A 88 -5.94 3.36 5.94
N ILE A 89 -4.80 2.69 5.77
CA ILE A 89 -4.00 2.73 4.55
C ILE A 89 -3.90 1.33 4.00
N THR A 90 -4.21 1.18 2.73
CA THR A 90 -4.05 -0.07 1.99
C THR A 90 -3.06 0.14 0.86
N PHE A 91 -2.06 -0.74 0.81
CA PHE A 91 -1.05 -0.80 -0.21
C PHE A 91 -1.33 -1.96 -1.15
N TYR A 92 -1.08 -1.75 -2.44
CA TYR A 92 -1.28 -2.76 -3.47
C TYR A 92 -0.05 -2.88 -4.35
N ALA A 93 0.27 -4.11 -4.74
CA ALA A 93 1.09 -4.40 -5.91
C ALA A 93 0.18 -5.06 -6.93
N VAL A 94 0.13 -4.52 -8.15
CA VAL A 94 -0.81 -4.95 -9.18
C VAL A 94 -0.05 -5.43 -10.40
N CYS A 95 -0.34 -6.66 -10.81
CA CYS A 95 0.10 -7.16 -12.09
C CYS A 95 -0.95 -6.88 -13.17
N PRO A 96 -0.65 -6.03 -14.18
CA PRO A 96 -1.63 -5.74 -15.21
C PRO A 96 -1.94 -7.00 -16.02
N TYR A 97 -3.17 -7.10 -16.54
CA TYR A 97 -3.58 -8.21 -17.40
C TYR A 97 -2.71 -8.41 -18.64
N GLY A 98 -2.09 -7.34 -19.15
CA GLY A 98 -1.14 -7.38 -20.27
C GLY A 98 0.32 -7.63 -19.87
N GLY A 99 0.60 -7.93 -18.60
CA GLY A 99 1.95 -8.17 -18.11
C GLY A 99 2.55 -9.47 -18.65
N ALA A 100 3.88 -9.50 -18.79
CA ALA A 100 4.57 -10.74 -19.15
C ALA A 100 4.55 -11.74 -17.97
N PRO A 101 4.13 -13.01 -18.17
CA PRO A 101 4.13 -14.01 -17.10
C PRO A 101 5.50 -14.18 -16.43
N GLY A 102 5.51 -14.40 -15.11
CA GLY A 102 6.72 -14.67 -14.33
C GLY A 102 7.59 -13.46 -14.01
N THR A 103 7.47 -12.36 -14.77
CA THR A 103 8.18 -11.09 -14.50
C THR A 103 7.25 -9.96 -14.14
N CYS A 104 5.97 -10.07 -14.54
CA CYS A 104 4.97 -9.03 -14.38
C CYS A 104 5.47 -7.66 -14.90
N ALA A 105 6.01 -7.63 -16.13
CA ALA A 105 6.43 -6.38 -16.76
C ALA A 105 5.27 -5.37 -16.78
N GLY A 106 5.53 -4.15 -16.32
CA GLY A 106 4.49 -3.12 -16.15
C GLY A 106 3.76 -3.15 -14.80
N ARG A 107 4.23 -3.94 -13.83
CA ARG A 107 3.75 -3.88 -12.44
C ARG A 107 3.73 -2.44 -11.93
N TYR A 108 2.62 -2.07 -11.31
CA TYR A 108 2.47 -0.79 -10.63
C TYR A 108 1.93 -1.00 -9.22
N PHE A 109 2.00 0.04 -8.43
CA PHE A 109 1.61 0.01 -7.03
C PHE A 109 0.51 1.01 -6.78
N GLN A 110 -0.27 0.80 -5.72
CA GLN A 110 -1.21 1.80 -5.24
C GLN A 110 -1.06 2.00 -3.75
N ALA A 111 -1.26 3.24 -3.31
CA ALA A 111 -1.46 3.60 -1.92
C ALA A 111 -2.83 4.27 -1.81
N GLN A 112 -3.71 3.70 -0.99
CA GLN A 112 -5.05 4.23 -0.73
C GLN A 112 -5.17 4.53 0.76
N ALA A 113 -5.70 5.70 1.10
CA ALA A 113 -5.92 6.14 2.47
C ALA A 113 -7.39 6.52 2.67
N VAL A 114 -8.00 5.99 3.74
CA VAL A 114 -9.33 6.35 4.22
C VAL A 114 -9.16 7.06 5.57
N LEU A 115 -9.67 8.28 5.66
CA LEU A 115 -9.72 9.07 6.88
C LEU A 115 -11.15 9.15 7.37
N SER A 116 -11.42 8.63 8.56
CA SER A 116 -12.75 8.66 9.16
C SER A 116 -12.90 9.82 10.16
N GLY A 117 -14.11 9.98 10.70
CA GLY A 117 -14.41 11.07 11.64
C GLY A 117 -14.49 12.42 10.94
N PRO A 118 -13.93 13.51 11.51
CA PRO A 118 -14.11 14.86 11.00
C PRO A 118 -13.43 15.13 9.65
N ALA A 119 -12.51 14.26 9.23
CA ALA A 119 -11.88 14.31 7.91
C ALA A 119 -12.85 13.83 6.82
N GLY A 120 -13.38 12.60 6.96
CA GLY A 120 -14.28 11.98 5.98
C GLY A 120 -13.72 11.97 4.56
N ALA A 121 -12.54 11.39 4.35
CA ALA A 121 -11.83 11.45 3.07
C ALA A 121 -11.35 10.09 2.55
N PHE A 122 -11.24 10.00 1.23
CA PHE A 122 -10.55 8.93 0.53
C PHE A 122 -9.53 9.55 -0.43
N CYS A 123 -8.29 9.09 -0.37
CA CYS A 123 -7.22 9.49 -1.28
C CYS A 123 -6.56 8.25 -1.85
N ALA A 124 -6.19 8.28 -3.13
CA ALA A 124 -5.50 7.19 -3.78
C ALA A 124 -4.45 7.72 -4.74
N SER A 125 -3.36 6.97 -4.90
CA SER A 125 -2.36 7.21 -5.94
C SER A 125 -1.92 5.89 -6.55
N ALA A 126 -1.71 5.89 -7.87
CA ALA A 126 -1.06 4.81 -8.59
C ALA A 126 0.38 5.24 -8.91
N LEU A 127 1.35 4.38 -8.57
CA LEU A 127 2.77 4.71 -8.51
C LEU A 127 3.59 3.64 -9.25
N ASN A 128 4.70 4.06 -9.85
CA ASN A 128 5.74 3.11 -10.26
C ASN A 128 6.54 2.63 -9.02
N ALA A 129 7.44 1.67 -9.23
CA ALA A 129 8.25 1.11 -8.14
C ALA A 129 9.15 2.16 -7.44
N ALA A 130 9.73 3.10 -8.19
CA ALA A 130 10.67 4.10 -7.66
C ALA A 130 9.96 5.14 -6.77
N ASP A 131 8.72 5.48 -7.10
CA ASP A 131 7.90 6.39 -6.28
C ASP A 131 7.28 5.68 -5.07
N PHE A 132 7.11 4.36 -5.15
CA PHE A 132 6.49 3.55 -4.10
C PHE A 132 7.49 3.05 -3.03
N PHE A 133 8.70 2.64 -3.41
CA PHE A 133 9.67 2.09 -2.45
C PHE A 133 10.66 3.15 -1.92
N PRO A 134 11.14 3.02 -0.67
CA PRO A 134 10.75 2.03 0.35
C PRO A 134 9.38 2.33 0.98
N PHE A 135 8.87 3.55 0.78
CA PHE A 135 7.54 3.98 1.20
C PHE A 135 7.04 5.07 0.25
N PRO A 136 5.74 5.08 -0.12
CA PRO A 136 5.20 6.12 -0.96
C PRO A 136 5.10 7.43 -0.18
N VAL A 137 5.37 8.55 -0.84
CA VAL A 137 5.13 9.88 -0.28
C VAL A 137 3.78 10.37 -0.77
N LEU A 138 2.84 10.57 0.15
CA LEU A 138 1.46 10.96 -0.15
C LEU A 138 0.91 11.82 0.98
N MET A 139 0.12 12.83 0.63
CA MET A 139 -0.73 13.55 1.58
C MET A 139 -2.18 13.19 1.30
N CYS A 140 -2.92 12.87 2.36
CA CYS A 140 -4.37 12.71 2.30
C CYS A 140 -5.01 13.62 3.33
N ALA A 141 -6.07 14.32 2.94
CA ALA A 141 -6.78 15.19 3.86
C ALA A 141 -8.26 15.30 3.48
N GLY A 142 -9.09 15.42 4.50
CA GLY A 142 -10.49 15.80 4.39
C GLY A 142 -10.73 17.18 4.97
N THR A 143 -11.83 17.82 4.57
CA THR A 143 -12.22 19.14 5.06
C THR A 143 -13.54 19.02 5.82
N SER A 144 -13.57 19.47 7.07
CA SER A 144 -14.80 19.58 7.85
C SER A 144 -15.67 20.75 7.40
N ALA A 145 -16.93 20.78 7.84
CA ALA A 145 -17.88 21.85 7.51
C ALA A 145 -17.39 23.27 7.91
N GLY A 146 -16.52 23.38 8.92
CA GLY A 146 -15.93 24.66 9.36
C GLY A 146 -14.70 25.09 8.58
N GLY A 147 -14.35 24.42 7.48
CA GLY A 147 -13.16 24.75 6.67
C GLY A 147 -11.84 24.22 7.25
N ARG A 148 -11.84 23.61 8.44
CA ARG A 148 -10.65 22.96 8.98
C ARG A 148 -10.40 21.63 8.26
N ARG A 149 -9.17 21.44 7.79
CA ARG A 149 -8.67 20.19 7.24
C ARG A 149 -8.01 19.33 8.30
N PHE A 150 -8.17 18.03 8.11
CA PHE A 150 -7.57 16.97 8.91
C PHE A 150 -6.87 16.02 7.96
N GLY A 151 -5.58 15.80 8.16
CA GLY A 151 -4.77 15.07 7.20
C GLY A 151 -3.71 14.19 7.81
N VAL A 152 -3.23 13.29 6.96
CA VAL A 152 -2.11 12.40 7.20
C VAL A 152 -1.11 12.57 6.07
N THR A 153 0.17 12.53 6.41
CA THR A 153 1.28 12.47 5.48
C THR A 153 1.99 11.14 5.65
N LEU A 154 2.20 10.44 4.54
CA LEU A 154 3.09 9.31 4.42
C LEU A 154 4.46 9.84 3.96
N HIS A 155 5.52 9.47 4.66
CA HIS A 155 6.86 9.95 4.34
C HIS A 155 7.94 8.92 4.69
N ARG A 156 9.10 9.05 4.06
CA ARG A 156 10.20 8.07 4.12
C ARG A 156 11.17 8.31 5.28
N GLN A 157 11.26 9.55 5.75
CA GLN A 157 12.23 9.99 6.74
C GLN A 157 11.51 10.71 7.88
N PRO A 158 11.92 10.52 9.14
CA PRO A 158 11.29 11.21 10.25
C PRO A 158 11.39 12.74 10.09
N LEU A 159 10.28 13.43 10.40
CA LEU A 159 10.08 14.89 10.33
C LEU A 159 10.29 15.60 11.68
#